data_AF-A0A1R3R9N6-F1
#
_entry.id   AF-A0A1R3R9N6-F1
#
_cell.length_a   1.000
_cell.length_b   1.000
_cell.length_c   1.000
_cell.angle_alpha   90.00
_cell.angle_beta   90.00
_cell.angle_gamma   90.00
#
_symmetry.space_group_name_H-M   'P 1'
#
loop_
_entity.id
_entity.type
_entity.pdbx_description
1 polymer ?
#
loop_
_entity_poly.entity_id
_entity_poly.type
_entity_poly.pdbx_seq_one_letter_code
_entity_poly.pdbx_strand_id
1 'polypeptide(L)'
;MPEQRQRREEPEQSSGLKGAIQALGFFLLAQFIISQFFGGKQASGSGAKPSDVPSFAARPARSEVSDYSRIPDLVSPIWPSDSGLDMSIYVSPSVVVPSFKSLSSDNLVLEEKNFMVGNYSDTREVDTTIKIPKEVQRNGTLWAHFFIGLTGHQLDPTAKDYSTDSAVHFFRPLNQYLPKKKVKKLKNLLASTEEAAEEEDDGTPDVSIASFYHPNFTVSVIPDSGTQKFRQVHPAVRQHMQLEATGARDASGQNGWYYPIVFLNTFWQLKTHMMELNSTVDTVPLRITLNNLQNWKFSMMASVDENAKQTAKQAAFGGQTPGGGDGSEFEMIKEVLLDTNIYLLATTGVVTVLHMVFETLAFKNDISHWRKKKDVVGTSVRTILANVFMQAVIFLYLMDNSENTSWMILASQGFGILLEAWKITKTVDVRLRPPPAGSFFSFLPYVVVFEDKHKLSETEQKTKEYDEIAFRWLYILAVPLLAAYATYSLIYNTHKSWYSYVIETLVGSVYAYGFLMMVPSLYINYRLKSVAHMPGKALTYKFLNTFIDDLFAFTVKMPWLHRLATFRDDVIFFIWLYQGWKYKVDYKRVNEFGQGGDSDEEEEEPTPADASKAKESASSSGKDGSKQTTRKRK
;
A
#
# COMPACT_ATOMS: atom_id res chain seq x y z
N MET A 1 13.08 9.99 39.01
CA MET A 1 12.57 11.22 38.37
C MET A 1 12.07 10.84 36.99
N PRO A 2 10.78 10.99 36.67
CA PRO A 2 10.28 10.72 35.33
C PRO A 2 10.36 12.00 34.49
N GLU A 3 10.99 11.91 33.32
CA GLU A 3 11.04 12.98 32.32
C GLU A 3 9.63 13.35 31.84
N GLN A 4 9.28 14.63 32.01
CA GLN A 4 8.14 15.26 31.36
C GLN A 4 8.35 15.24 29.84
N ARG A 5 7.62 14.37 29.14
CA ARG A 5 7.40 14.53 27.70
C ARG A 5 6.61 15.81 27.48
N GLN A 6 7.28 16.83 26.93
CA GLN A 6 6.67 18.08 26.50
C GLN A 6 5.54 17.79 25.50
N ARG A 7 4.33 18.25 25.82
CA ARG A 7 3.23 18.42 24.86
C ARG A 7 3.73 19.34 23.75
N ARG A 8 3.84 18.81 22.54
CA ARG A 8 4.06 19.59 21.33
C ARG A 8 2.69 20.00 20.82
N GLU A 9 2.46 21.31 20.74
CA GLU A 9 1.28 21.89 20.10
C GLU A 9 1.31 21.52 18.60
N GLU A 10 0.28 20.83 18.12
CA GLU A 10 0.08 20.53 16.71
C GLU A 10 -0.52 21.75 15.99
N PRO A 11 -0.07 22.09 14.77
CA PRO A 11 -0.60 23.24 14.05
C PRO A 11 -1.92 22.91 13.34
N GLU A 12 -2.76 23.93 13.27
CA GLU A 12 -4.06 24.05 12.60
C GLU A 12 -4.42 23.03 11.48
N GLN A 13 -5.64 22.50 11.57
CA GLN A 13 -6.38 21.65 10.62
C GLN A 13 -6.43 22.15 9.15
N SER A 14 -5.89 23.32 8.83
CA SER A 14 -5.88 23.90 7.49
C SER A 14 -4.85 23.26 6.53
N SER A 15 -3.80 22.62 7.07
CA SER A 15 -2.74 21.96 6.27
C SER A 15 -3.14 20.58 5.72
N GLY A 16 -3.95 19.83 6.46
CA GLY A 16 -4.49 18.53 6.04
C GLY A 16 -5.42 18.62 4.83
N LEU A 17 -6.00 19.79 4.56
CA LEU A 17 -6.97 20.00 3.48
C LEU A 17 -6.29 20.15 2.11
N LYS A 18 -5.12 20.80 2.05
CA LYS A 18 -4.26 20.83 0.85
C LYS A 18 -3.56 19.50 0.62
N GLY A 19 -3.12 18.85 1.70
CA GLY A 19 -2.55 17.50 1.66
C GLY A 19 -3.56 16.45 1.18
N ALA A 20 -4.80 16.51 1.65
CA ALA A 20 -5.88 15.65 1.19
C ALA A 20 -6.20 15.86 -0.30
N ILE A 21 -6.17 17.10 -0.82
CA ILE A 21 -6.39 17.38 -2.25
C ILE A 21 -5.24 16.82 -3.11
N GLN A 22 -3.99 16.91 -2.65
CA GLN A 22 -2.84 16.36 -3.37
C GLN A 22 -2.74 14.84 -3.28
N ALA A 23 -3.02 14.25 -2.11
CA ALA A 23 -3.11 12.81 -1.92
C ALA A 23 -4.27 12.21 -2.73
N LEU A 24 -5.39 12.92 -2.82
CA LEU A 24 -6.50 12.58 -3.71
C LEU A 24 -6.12 12.73 -5.17
N GLY A 25 -5.32 13.74 -5.53
CA GLY A 25 -4.72 13.88 -6.85
C GLY A 25 -3.82 12.70 -7.22
N PHE A 26 -2.96 12.26 -6.31
CA PHE A 26 -2.12 11.06 -6.48
C PHE A 26 -2.94 9.78 -6.53
N PHE A 27 -3.95 9.64 -5.67
CA PHE A 27 -4.86 8.50 -5.67
C PHE A 27 -5.67 8.42 -6.97
N LEU A 28 -6.20 9.54 -7.46
CA LEU A 28 -6.91 9.64 -8.73
C LEU A 28 -5.97 9.42 -9.92
N LEU A 29 -4.71 9.88 -9.85
CA LEU A 29 -3.70 9.64 -10.88
C LEU A 29 -3.30 8.15 -10.92
N ALA A 30 -3.10 7.53 -9.75
CA ALA A 30 -2.85 6.10 -9.63
C ALA A 30 -4.05 5.29 -10.12
N GLN A 31 -5.27 5.68 -9.76
CA GLN A 31 -6.50 5.05 -10.22
C GLN A 31 -6.74 5.27 -11.73
N PHE A 32 -6.35 6.42 -12.28
CA PHE A 32 -6.35 6.71 -13.71
C PHE A 32 -5.34 5.84 -14.48
N ILE A 33 -4.12 5.68 -13.94
CA ILE A 33 -3.10 4.80 -14.53
C ILE A 33 -3.54 3.33 -14.45
N ILE A 34 -4.10 2.90 -13.32
CA ILE A 34 -4.63 1.55 -13.12
C ILE A 34 -5.84 1.30 -14.05
N SER A 35 -6.75 2.26 -14.21
CA SER A 35 -7.91 2.13 -15.12
C SER A 35 -7.53 2.16 -16.60
N GLN A 36 -6.44 2.85 -16.97
CA GLN A 36 -5.84 2.80 -18.31
C GLN A 36 -5.24 1.41 -18.61
N PHE A 37 -4.62 0.75 -17.62
CA PHE A 37 -4.03 -0.58 -17.77
C PHE A 37 -5.04 -1.73 -17.62
N PHE A 38 -6.09 -1.57 -16.80
CA PHE A 38 -7.05 -2.63 -16.46
C PHE A 38 -8.48 -2.39 -16.95
N GLY A 39 -8.73 -1.39 -17.80
CA GLY A 39 -10.01 -1.26 -18.53
C GLY A 39 -11.23 -1.11 -17.61
N GLY A 40 -11.19 -0.19 -16.65
CA GLY A 40 -12.32 0.10 -15.76
C GLY A 40 -12.93 1.48 -16.04
N LYS A 41 -14.08 1.53 -16.72
CA LYS A 41 -14.90 2.76 -16.80
C LYS A 41 -15.54 3.01 -15.43
N GLN A 42 -15.01 3.95 -14.66
CA GLN A 42 -15.68 4.43 -13.44
C GLN A 42 -16.79 5.41 -13.86
N ALA A 43 -18.04 5.03 -13.58
CA ALA A 43 -19.22 5.83 -13.87
C ALA A 43 -19.20 7.12 -13.03
N SER A 44 -19.21 8.27 -13.71
CA SER A 44 -19.41 9.56 -13.06
C SER A 44 -20.80 9.59 -12.41
N GLY A 45 -20.86 10.17 -11.21
CA GLY A 45 -22.08 10.28 -10.42
C GLY A 45 -23.21 10.92 -11.23
N SER A 46 -24.36 10.24 -11.25
CA SER A 46 -25.59 10.71 -11.87
C SER A 46 -26.23 11.80 -11.00
N GLY A 47 -25.75 13.03 -11.11
CA GLY A 47 -26.52 14.20 -10.68
C GLY A 47 -27.78 14.31 -11.54
N ALA A 48 -28.95 14.05 -10.97
CA ALA A 48 -30.21 14.40 -11.63
C ALA A 48 -30.32 15.93 -11.70
N LYS A 49 -30.95 16.48 -12.75
CA LYS A 49 -31.15 17.93 -12.86
C LYS A 49 -32.02 18.43 -11.68
N PRO A 50 -31.77 19.63 -11.14
CA PRO A 50 -32.33 20.05 -9.83
C PRO A 50 -33.81 20.48 -9.81
N SER A 51 -34.68 20.03 -10.73
CA SER A 51 -35.94 20.76 -11.00
C SER A 51 -37.27 20.02 -10.83
N ASP A 52 -37.32 18.71 -10.58
CA ASP A 52 -38.59 17.97 -10.76
C ASP A 52 -39.28 17.54 -9.46
N VAL A 53 -38.68 17.76 -8.27
CA VAL A 53 -39.32 17.45 -6.98
C VAL A 53 -39.77 18.77 -6.32
N PRO A 54 -41.07 18.96 -6.04
CA PRO A 54 -41.56 20.17 -5.38
C PRO A 54 -41.00 20.31 -3.96
N SER A 55 -41.07 21.53 -3.39
CA SER A 55 -40.70 21.74 -1.99
C SER A 55 -41.58 20.90 -1.08
N PHE A 56 -41.04 20.49 0.08
CA PHE A 56 -41.77 19.64 1.02
C PHE A 56 -43.08 20.27 1.54
N ALA A 57 -43.17 21.60 1.57
CA ALA A 57 -44.38 22.32 1.93
C ALA A 57 -45.51 22.17 0.89
N ALA A 58 -45.18 21.88 -0.37
CA ALA A 58 -46.13 21.70 -1.46
C ALA A 58 -46.56 20.23 -1.66
N ARG A 59 -46.30 19.37 -0.67
CA ARG A 59 -46.65 17.94 -0.75
C ARG A 59 -48.17 17.73 -0.69
N PRO A 60 -48.73 16.81 -1.50
CA PRO A 60 -50.13 16.42 -1.38
C PRO A 60 -50.39 15.65 -0.07
N ALA A 61 -51.65 15.60 0.35
CA ALA A 61 -52.03 14.73 1.46
C ALA A 61 -51.82 13.27 1.06
N ARG A 62 -51.45 12.40 2.01
CA ARG A 62 -51.18 10.98 1.72
C ARG A 62 -52.37 10.26 1.07
N SER A 63 -53.59 10.71 1.32
CA SER A 63 -54.83 10.21 0.72
C SER A 63 -55.00 10.55 -0.77
N GLU A 64 -54.28 11.54 -1.28
CA GLU A 64 -54.40 12.05 -2.65
C GLU A 64 -53.42 11.35 -3.62
N VAL A 65 -52.51 10.52 -3.11
CA VAL A 65 -51.49 9.83 -3.89
C VAL A 65 -52.01 8.44 -4.31
N SER A 66 -52.27 8.25 -5.61
CA SER A 66 -52.76 6.98 -6.16
C SER A 66 -51.68 5.90 -6.26
N ASP A 67 -50.47 6.26 -6.74
CA ASP A 67 -49.39 5.32 -7.06
C ASP A 67 -48.23 5.41 -6.05
N TYR A 68 -48.51 5.01 -4.81
CA TYR A 68 -47.54 5.11 -3.72
C TYR A 68 -46.36 4.13 -3.84
N SER A 69 -45.15 4.65 -4.03
CA SER A 69 -43.92 3.85 -3.93
C SER A 69 -43.34 3.86 -2.52
N ARG A 70 -43.18 2.66 -1.92
CA ARG A 70 -42.53 2.50 -0.61
C ARG A 70 -41.09 2.99 -0.61
N ILE A 71 -40.35 2.74 -1.69
CA ILE A 71 -38.96 3.20 -1.85
C ILE A 71 -38.97 4.30 -2.91
N PRO A 72 -38.65 5.55 -2.55
CA PRO A 72 -38.65 6.66 -3.50
C PRO A 72 -37.62 6.41 -4.61
N ASP A 73 -37.87 6.92 -5.81
CA ASP A 73 -36.90 6.88 -6.90
C ASP A 73 -35.96 8.08 -6.83
N LEU A 74 -36.50 9.31 -6.80
CA LEU A 74 -35.77 10.54 -6.52
C LEU A 74 -36.02 11.02 -5.09
N VAL A 75 -34.98 11.54 -4.46
CA VAL A 75 -35.07 12.19 -3.14
C VAL A 75 -34.43 13.56 -3.17
N SER A 76 -35.09 14.55 -2.57
CA SER A 76 -34.63 15.94 -2.50
C SER A 76 -34.48 16.40 -1.04
N PRO A 77 -33.60 17.38 -0.71
CA PRO A 77 -33.51 17.90 0.65
C PRO A 77 -34.85 18.44 1.14
N ILE A 78 -35.23 18.11 2.38
CA ILE A 78 -36.42 18.66 3.04
C ILE A 78 -36.23 20.13 3.47
N TRP A 79 -35.01 20.48 3.90
CA TRP A 79 -34.65 21.81 4.36
C TRP A 79 -33.76 22.52 3.32
N PRO A 80 -33.85 23.86 3.20
CA PRO A 80 -32.92 24.65 2.41
C PRO A 80 -31.45 24.44 2.82
N SER A 81 -30.54 24.46 1.86
CA SER A 81 -29.09 24.25 2.09
C SER A 81 -28.40 25.35 2.90
N ASP A 82 -29.08 26.47 3.20
CA ASP A 82 -28.61 27.62 3.98
C ASP A 82 -29.31 27.75 5.34
N SER A 83 -30.04 26.72 5.76
CA SER A 83 -30.78 26.72 7.03
C SER A 83 -29.85 26.72 8.25
N GLY A 84 -30.26 27.43 9.31
CA GLY A 84 -29.67 27.29 10.64
C GLY A 84 -30.23 26.06 11.36
N LEU A 85 -29.35 25.28 12.00
CA LEU A 85 -29.70 24.07 12.73
C LEU A 85 -29.38 24.18 14.22
N ASP A 86 -30.28 23.67 15.04
CA ASP A 86 -30.01 23.34 16.45
C ASP A 86 -29.75 21.83 16.54
N MET A 87 -28.67 21.45 17.22
CA MET A 87 -28.25 20.05 17.37
C MET A 87 -27.98 19.72 18.84
N SER A 88 -28.56 18.61 19.29
CA SER A 88 -28.25 18.01 20.59
C SER A 88 -27.83 16.56 20.42
N ILE A 89 -26.72 16.17 21.04
CA ILE A 89 -26.18 14.80 20.99
C ILE A 89 -26.19 14.21 22.40
N TYR A 90 -26.92 13.11 22.56
CA TYR A 90 -26.96 12.35 23.81
C TYR A 90 -26.30 10.99 23.63
N VAL A 91 -25.63 10.50 24.67
CA VAL A 91 -24.99 9.18 24.65
C VAL A 91 -25.69 8.22 25.61
N SER A 92 -26.00 7.02 25.13
CA SER A 92 -26.79 6.01 25.85
C SER A 92 -26.44 4.58 25.40
N PRO A 93 -26.57 3.57 26.26
CA PRO A 93 -26.42 2.16 25.88
C PRO A 93 -27.67 1.59 25.17
N SER A 94 -28.80 2.31 25.18
CA SER A 94 -30.07 1.86 24.62
C SER A 94 -30.35 2.49 23.26
N VAL A 95 -30.94 1.73 22.34
CA VAL A 95 -31.45 2.26 21.06
C VAL A 95 -32.72 3.09 21.24
N VAL A 96 -33.53 2.77 22.27
CA VAL A 96 -34.75 3.49 22.58
C VAL A 96 -34.39 4.74 23.38
N VAL A 97 -34.84 5.89 22.88
CA VAL A 97 -34.67 7.20 23.52
C VAL A 97 -35.60 7.30 24.72
N PRO A 98 -35.07 7.50 25.94
CA PRO A 98 -35.86 8.01 27.06
C PRO A 98 -36.23 9.48 26.78
N SER A 99 -37.39 9.95 27.24
CA SER A 99 -37.76 11.38 27.16
C SER A 99 -36.62 12.27 27.69
N PHE A 100 -36.47 13.50 27.18
CA PHE A 100 -35.42 14.41 27.64
C PHE A 100 -35.49 14.67 29.16
N LYS A 101 -36.67 14.47 29.77
CA LYS A 101 -36.85 14.56 31.23
C LYS A 101 -36.19 13.42 32.02
N SER A 102 -36.00 12.25 31.40
CA SER A 102 -35.31 11.11 32.01
C SER A 102 -33.86 10.96 31.56
N LEU A 103 -33.42 11.70 30.54
CA LEU A 103 -32.02 11.84 30.18
C LEU A 103 -31.38 12.88 31.11
N SER A 104 -30.49 12.44 32.00
CA SER A 104 -29.69 13.33 32.85
C SER A 104 -28.74 14.20 32.02
N SER A 105 -28.37 15.37 32.57
CA SER A 105 -27.34 16.26 32.02
C SER A 105 -26.03 15.53 31.68
N ASP A 106 -25.72 14.47 32.44
CA ASP A 106 -24.50 13.68 32.28
C ASP A 106 -24.44 12.89 30.95
N ASN A 107 -25.59 12.67 30.29
CA ASN A 107 -25.65 11.99 28.99
C ASN A 107 -25.60 12.97 27.82
N LEU A 108 -25.80 14.28 28.08
CA LEU A 108 -25.72 15.32 27.05
C LEU A 108 -24.24 15.62 26.78
N VAL A 109 -23.83 15.40 25.54
CA VAL A 109 -22.43 15.53 25.12
C VAL A 109 -22.21 16.81 24.34
N LEU A 110 -23.21 17.24 23.57
CA LEU A 110 -23.13 18.43 22.74
C LEU A 110 -24.52 19.07 22.65
N GLU A 111 -24.58 20.38 22.88
CA GLU A 111 -25.75 21.22 22.59
C GLU A 111 -25.25 22.45 21.83
N GLU A 112 -25.56 22.51 20.54
CA GLU A 112 -25.16 23.60 19.67
C GLU A 112 -26.40 24.24 19.05
N LYS A 113 -26.41 25.57 19.01
CA LYS A 113 -27.53 26.36 18.46
C LYS A 113 -27.09 27.15 17.26
N ASN A 114 -27.99 27.30 16.30
CA ASN A 114 -27.81 28.09 15.09
C ASN A 114 -26.50 27.76 14.34
N PHE A 115 -26.27 26.49 14.05
CA PHE A 115 -25.20 26.03 13.17
C PHE A 115 -25.62 26.22 11.70
N MET A 116 -24.86 26.98 10.93
CA MET A 116 -25.22 27.32 9.55
C MET A 116 -24.80 26.22 8.57
N VAL A 117 -25.78 25.59 7.93
CA VAL A 117 -25.53 24.61 6.85
C VAL A 117 -24.93 25.34 5.65
N GLY A 118 -23.87 24.77 5.06
CA GLY A 118 -23.18 25.37 3.91
C GLY A 118 -22.07 26.36 4.26
N ASN A 119 -21.92 26.74 5.53
CA ASN A 119 -20.77 27.55 5.97
C ASN A 119 -19.57 26.65 6.30
N TYR A 120 -18.68 26.46 5.31
CA TYR A 120 -17.47 25.62 5.47
C TYR A 120 -16.43 26.18 6.45
N SER A 121 -16.55 27.43 6.88
CA SER A 121 -15.65 28.04 7.86
C SER A 121 -16.15 27.89 9.31
N ASP A 122 -17.44 27.58 9.51
CA ASP A 122 -18.00 27.35 10.86
C ASP A 122 -17.58 25.98 11.35
N THR A 123 -16.64 25.97 12.31
CA THR A 123 -16.13 24.77 12.97
C THR A 123 -16.27 24.95 14.47
N ARG A 124 -16.90 23.98 15.13
CA ARG A 124 -17.13 24.02 16.59
C ARG A 124 -16.58 22.77 17.21
N GLU A 125 -15.92 22.91 18.35
CA GLU A 125 -15.28 21.79 19.03
C GLU A 125 -15.73 21.72 20.48
N VAL A 126 -16.06 20.52 20.93
CA VAL A 126 -16.48 20.25 22.31
C VAL A 126 -15.66 19.08 22.83
N ASP A 127 -15.00 19.31 23.96
CA ASP A 127 -14.28 18.29 24.73
C ASP A 127 -15.09 17.94 25.98
N THR A 128 -15.46 16.67 26.12
CA THR A 128 -16.17 16.17 27.29
C THR A 128 -15.64 14.80 27.72
N THR A 129 -16.09 14.31 28.86
CA THR A 129 -15.77 12.97 29.37
C THR A 129 -17.06 12.22 29.62
N ILE A 130 -17.17 11.02 29.04
CA ILE A 130 -18.34 10.15 29.21
C ILE A 130 -18.01 9.06 30.21
N LYS A 131 -18.97 8.77 31.08
CA LYS A 131 -18.95 7.57 31.93
C LYS A 131 -19.51 6.37 31.16
N ILE A 132 -18.75 5.29 31.08
CA ILE A 132 -19.17 4.10 30.35
C ILE A 132 -20.20 3.31 31.18
N PRO A 133 -21.39 3.01 30.63
CA PRO A 133 -22.35 2.11 31.27
C PRO A 133 -21.82 0.68 31.39
N LYS A 134 -22.26 -0.06 32.41
CA LYS A 134 -21.82 -1.45 32.66
C LYS A 134 -22.16 -2.39 31.50
N GLU A 135 -23.22 -2.08 30.76
CA GLU A 135 -23.65 -2.80 29.55
C GLU A 135 -22.58 -2.71 28.46
N VAL A 136 -21.98 -1.53 28.27
CA VAL A 136 -20.94 -1.30 27.27
C VAL A 136 -19.62 -1.95 27.69
N GLN A 137 -19.30 -1.92 28.99
CA GLN A 137 -18.17 -2.69 29.55
C GLN A 137 -18.30 -4.20 29.33
N ARG A 138 -19.52 -4.71 29.15
CA ARG A 138 -19.84 -6.10 28.83
C ARG A 138 -20.08 -6.30 27.34
N ASN A 139 -19.28 -5.63 26.50
CA ASN A 139 -19.32 -5.74 25.04
C ASN A 139 -20.64 -5.27 24.40
N GLY A 140 -21.33 -4.32 25.03
CA GLY A 140 -22.53 -3.66 24.48
C GLY A 140 -22.19 -2.47 23.57
N THR A 141 -23.15 -2.03 22.75
CA THR A 141 -22.99 -0.83 21.91
C THR A 141 -23.27 0.45 22.68
N LEU A 142 -22.40 1.44 22.50
CA LEU A 142 -22.61 2.82 22.95
C LEU A 142 -23.21 3.61 21.79
N TRP A 143 -24.42 4.13 21.95
CA TRP A 143 -25.14 4.88 20.92
C TRP A 143 -25.05 6.38 21.18
N ALA A 144 -24.73 7.14 20.14
CA ALA A 144 -24.95 8.58 20.08
C ALA A 144 -26.29 8.86 19.39
N HIS A 145 -27.22 9.47 20.11
CA HIS A 145 -28.50 9.94 19.61
C HIS A 145 -28.36 11.39 19.16
N PHE A 146 -28.62 11.64 17.89
CA PHE A 146 -28.61 12.96 17.27
C PHE A 146 -30.04 13.46 17.19
N PHE A 147 -30.29 14.63 17.78
CA PHE A 147 -31.52 15.39 17.64
C PHE A 147 -31.17 16.66 16.89
N ILE A 148 -31.73 16.81 15.70
CA ILE A 148 -31.40 17.91 14.79
C ILE A 148 -32.69 18.56 14.34
N GLY A 149 -32.76 19.88 14.36
CA GLY A 149 -33.91 20.60 13.83
C GLY A 149 -33.55 22.00 13.37
N LEU A 150 -34.49 22.64 12.68
CA LEU A 150 -34.39 24.04 12.31
C LEU A 150 -34.34 24.92 13.57
N THR A 151 -33.50 25.95 13.56
CA THR A 151 -33.29 26.83 14.72
C THR A 151 -34.62 27.26 15.37
N GLY A 152 -34.74 27.07 16.68
CA GLY A 152 -35.91 27.49 17.47
C GLY A 152 -37.09 26.51 17.50
N HIS A 153 -36.98 25.33 16.87
CA HIS A 153 -37.99 24.27 16.95
C HIS A 153 -37.66 23.25 18.05
N GLN A 154 -38.69 22.56 18.55
CA GLN A 154 -38.54 21.57 19.60
C GLN A 154 -37.87 20.29 19.07
N LEU A 155 -36.77 19.87 19.73
CA LEU A 155 -35.96 18.71 19.33
C LEU A 155 -36.39 17.39 19.98
N ASP A 156 -37.14 17.44 21.10
CA ASP A 156 -37.57 16.25 21.84
C ASP A 156 -38.75 15.55 21.13
N PRO A 157 -38.58 14.31 20.62
CA PRO A 157 -39.66 13.57 19.94
C PRO A 157 -40.85 13.24 20.84
N THR A 158 -40.69 13.30 22.17
CA THR A 158 -41.76 13.02 23.14
C THR A 158 -42.62 14.25 23.45
N ALA A 159 -42.22 15.43 22.99
CA ALA A 159 -42.94 16.68 23.20
C ALA A 159 -44.13 16.81 22.25
N LYS A 160 -45.20 17.50 22.70
CA LYS A 160 -46.46 17.63 21.92
C LYS A 160 -46.32 18.55 20.71
N ASP A 161 -45.36 19.46 20.77
CA ASP A 161 -45.00 20.46 19.77
C ASP A 161 -43.89 19.97 18.81
N TYR A 162 -43.44 18.73 18.95
CA TYR A 162 -42.49 18.12 18.03
C TYR A 162 -43.12 17.92 16.64
N SER A 163 -42.43 18.39 15.62
CA SER A 163 -42.81 18.19 14.22
C SER A 163 -41.68 17.50 13.46
N THR A 164 -42.02 16.41 12.76
CA THR A 164 -41.10 15.71 11.85
C THR A 164 -40.70 16.57 10.65
N ASP A 165 -41.44 17.65 10.38
CA ASP A 165 -41.14 18.56 9.28
C ASP A 165 -39.92 19.44 9.59
N SER A 166 -39.72 19.76 10.88
CA SER A 166 -38.70 20.69 11.35
C SER A 166 -37.60 20.03 12.17
N ALA A 167 -37.79 18.79 12.64
CA ALA A 167 -36.83 18.06 13.47
C ALA A 167 -36.75 16.57 13.09
N VAL A 168 -35.58 15.99 13.32
CA VAL A 168 -35.27 14.58 13.09
C VAL A 168 -34.46 14.00 14.24
N HIS A 169 -34.75 12.75 14.57
CA HIS A 169 -33.99 11.94 15.51
C HIS A 169 -33.41 10.71 14.81
N PHE A 170 -32.15 10.41 15.12
CA PHE A 170 -31.50 9.17 14.73
C PHE A 170 -30.35 8.83 15.67
N PHE A 171 -29.76 7.64 15.50
CA PHE A 171 -28.65 7.19 16.34
C PHE A 171 -27.54 6.56 15.51
N ARG A 172 -26.29 6.66 16.01
CA ARG A 172 -25.09 6.04 15.43
C ARG A 172 -24.25 5.40 16.52
N PRO A 173 -23.57 4.26 16.24
CA PRO A 173 -22.71 3.64 17.22
C PRO A 173 -21.40 4.44 17.37
N LEU A 174 -20.96 4.68 18.60
CA LEU A 174 -19.67 5.28 18.92
C LEU A 174 -18.56 4.24 19.01
N ASN A 175 -18.88 3.01 19.42
CA ASN A 175 -17.94 1.91 19.44
C ASN A 175 -18.05 1.03 18.20
N GLN A 176 -16.94 0.41 17.83
CA GLN A 176 -16.83 -0.47 16.66
C GLN A 176 -16.38 -1.86 17.08
N TYR A 177 -17.03 -2.88 16.52
CA TYR A 177 -16.61 -4.26 16.72
C TYR A 177 -15.58 -4.63 15.67
N LEU A 178 -14.33 -4.80 16.11
CA LEU A 178 -13.22 -5.16 15.23
C LEU A 178 -12.68 -6.54 15.59
N PRO A 179 -12.24 -7.31 14.58
CA PRO A 179 -11.58 -8.58 14.81
C PRO A 179 -10.21 -8.34 15.43
N LYS A 180 -9.99 -8.95 16.59
CA LYS A 180 -8.71 -9.01 17.29
C LYS A 180 -8.06 -10.35 16.94
N LYS A 181 -7.06 -10.30 16.06
CA LYS A 181 -6.21 -11.47 15.76
C LYS A 181 -5.40 -11.79 17.01
N LYS A 182 -5.32 -13.08 17.37
CA LYS A 182 -4.40 -13.52 18.43
C LYS A 182 -2.98 -13.16 18.03
N VAL A 183 -2.29 -12.37 18.84
CA VAL A 183 -0.86 -12.10 18.63
C VAL A 183 -0.15 -13.45 18.76
N LYS A 184 0.47 -13.93 17.68
CA LYS A 184 1.30 -15.15 17.72
C LYS A 184 2.41 -14.91 18.75
N LYS A 185 2.32 -15.56 19.91
CA LYS A 185 3.35 -15.46 20.95
C LYS A 185 4.67 -16.00 20.39
N LEU A 186 5.73 -15.21 20.47
CA LEU A 186 7.08 -15.64 20.10
C LEU A 186 7.62 -16.53 21.21
N LYS A 187 8.11 -17.72 20.88
CA LYS A 187 8.64 -18.67 21.85
C LYS A 187 10.17 -18.68 21.78
N ASN A 188 10.84 -18.85 22.93
CA ASN A 188 12.25 -19.24 22.91
C ASN A 188 12.30 -20.76 22.62
N LEU A 189 12.97 -21.15 21.54
CA LEU A 189 13.00 -22.54 21.06
C LEU A 189 13.75 -23.50 22.01
N LEU A 190 14.55 -22.95 22.94
CA LEU A 190 15.30 -23.71 23.93
C LEU A 190 14.70 -23.63 25.35
N ALA A 191 13.58 -22.94 25.54
CA ALA A 191 12.90 -22.88 26.85
C ALA A 191 12.38 -24.27 27.26
N SER A 192 12.37 -24.51 28.57
CA SER A 192 11.99 -25.81 29.13
C SER A 192 10.52 -26.15 28.85
N THR A 193 10.22 -27.45 28.73
CA THR A 193 8.88 -27.96 28.35
C THR A 193 7.77 -27.54 29.33
N GLU A 194 8.12 -27.17 30.56
CA GLU A 194 7.18 -26.69 31.58
C GLU A 194 6.75 -25.22 31.33
N GLU A 195 7.65 -24.35 30.89
CA GLU A 195 7.33 -22.97 30.47
C GLU A 195 6.58 -22.95 29.12
N ALA A 196 6.85 -23.92 28.24
CA ALA A 196 6.19 -24.05 26.95
C ALA A 196 4.73 -24.53 27.06
N ALA A 197 4.39 -25.26 28.14
CA ALA A 197 3.08 -25.85 28.37
C ALA A 197 2.05 -24.89 29.01
N GLU A 198 2.49 -23.90 29.80
CA GLU A 198 1.59 -22.85 30.34
C GLU A 198 1.14 -21.85 29.25
N GLU A 199 1.79 -21.85 28.07
CA GLU A 199 1.48 -20.95 26.97
C GLU A 199 0.58 -21.56 25.88
N GLU A 200 0.31 -22.87 25.93
CA GLU A 200 -0.53 -23.55 24.96
C GLU A 200 -1.99 -23.64 25.43
N ASP A 201 -2.78 -22.79 24.82
CA ASP A 201 -4.24 -22.89 24.65
C ASP A 201 -5.12 -22.42 25.83
N ASP A 202 -5.28 -21.10 25.90
CA ASP A 202 -6.30 -20.39 26.65
C ASP A 202 -7.74 -20.59 26.11
N GLY A 203 -7.96 -21.50 25.14
CA GLY A 203 -9.29 -21.82 24.60
C GLY A 203 -9.98 -20.65 23.87
N THR A 204 -9.22 -19.59 23.59
CA THR A 204 -9.68 -18.39 22.91
C THR A 204 -9.67 -18.63 21.40
N PRO A 205 -10.74 -18.31 20.66
CA PRO A 205 -10.75 -18.47 19.21
C PRO A 205 -9.65 -17.62 18.57
N ASP A 206 -9.05 -18.12 17.48
CA ASP A 206 -7.96 -17.45 16.73
C ASP A 206 -8.30 -16.00 16.36
N VAL A 207 -9.60 -15.72 16.19
CA VAL A 207 -10.15 -14.38 16.02
C VAL A 207 -11.27 -14.17 17.03
N SER A 208 -11.05 -13.22 17.94
CA SER A 208 -12.09 -12.73 18.86
C SER A 208 -12.60 -11.38 18.40
N ILE A 209 -13.88 -11.09 18.63
CA ILE A 209 -14.46 -9.77 18.35
C ILE A 209 -14.40 -8.96 19.65
N ALA A 210 -13.68 -7.84 19.63
CA ALA A 210 -13.62 -6.92 20.75
C ALA A 210 -14.25 -5.56 20.38
N SER A 211 -14.72 -4.85 21.40
CA SER A 211 -15.29 -3.50 21.24
C SER A 211 -14.20 -2.45 21.36
N PHE A 212 -14.04 -1.63 20.32
CA PHE A 212 -13.05 -0.56 20.27
C PHE A 212 -13.73 0.80 20.21
N TYR A 213 -13.09 1.79 20.83
CA TYR A 213 -13.56 3.17 20.88
C TYR A 213 -12.41 4.14 20.57
N HIS A 214 -12.73 5.21 19.85
CA HIS A 214 -11.81 6.30 19.54
C HIS A 214 -12.25 7.57 20.27
N PRO A 215 -11.36 8.35 20.90
CA PRO A 215 -11.75 9.53 21.67
C PRO A 215 -12.15 10.74 20.81
N ASN A 216 -11.71 10.80 19.55
CA ASN A 216 -11.98 11.93 18.66
C ASN A 216 -12.96 11.55 17.54
N PHE A 217 -14.07 12.28 17.43
CA PHE A 217 -15.09 12.14 16.39
C PHE A 217 -15.31 13.46 15.67
N THR A 218 -15.44 13.40 14.36
CA THR A 218 -15.85 14.56 13.56
C THR A 218 -17.28 14.34 13.08
N VAL A 219 -18.18 15.27 13.40
CA VAL A 219 -19.57 15.27 12.94
C VAL A 219 -19.66 16.28 11.79
N SER A 220 -19.83 15.77 10.58
CA SER A 220 -19.89 16.60 9.38
C SER A 220 -21.32 16.68 8.84
N VAL A 221 -21.83 17.88 8.63
CA VAL A 221 -23.08 18.12 7.90
C VAL A 221 -22.76 18.30 6.41
N ILE A 222 -23.54 17.67 5.53
CA ILE A 222 -23.32 17.74 4.08
C ILE A 222 -24.40 18.62 3.43
N PRO A 223 -24.05 19.84 2.99
CA PRO A 223 -25.01 20.82 2.47
C PRO A 223 -25.35 20.65 0.97
N ASP A 224 -24.45 20.03 0.20
CA ASP A 224 -24.41 20.07 -1.27
C ASP A 224 -24.81 18.74 -1.95
N SER A 225 -25.55 17.87 -1.27
CA SER A 225 -25.98 16.59 -1.84
C SER A 225 -27.07 16.72 -2.92
N GLY A 226 -27.93 17.73 -2.85
CA GLY A 226 -28.97 18.00 -3.87
C GLY A 226 -29.92 16.82 -4.12
N THR A 227 -30.62 16.83 -5.26
CA THR A 227 -31.54 15.75 -5.64
C THR A 227 -30.79 14.51 -6.12
N GLN A 228 -31.07 13.36 -5.49
CA GLN A 228 -30.38 12.09 -5.75
C GLN A 228 -31.34 10.98 -6.14
N LYS A 229 -30.92 10.07 -7.03
CA LYS A 229 -31.65 8.84 -7.34
C LYS A 229 -31.40 7.82 -6.24
N PHE A 230 -32.31 7.69 -5.28
CA PHE A 230 -32.14 6.90 -4.05
C PHE A 230 -31.63 5.48 -4.32
N ARG A 231 -32.17 4.82 -5.35
CA ARG A 231 -31.83 3.44 -5.73
C ARG A 231 -30.45 3.29 -6.37
N GLN A 232 -29.90 4.36 -6.94
CA GLN A 232 -28.59 4.38 -7.58
C GLN A 232 -27.47 4.90 -6.67
N VAL A 233 -27.83 5.54 -5.55
CA VAL A 233 -26.84 5.96 -4.52
C VAL A 233 -26.11 4.74 -3.97
N HIS A 234 -24.79 4.83 -3.84
CA HIS A 234 -23.96 3.76 -3.28
C HIS A 234 -24.45 3.35 -1.88
N PRO A 235 -24.54 2.06 -1.53
CA PRO A 235 -25.08 1.60 -0.24
C PRO A 235 -24.45 2.28 0.99
N ALA A 236 -23.13 2.45 0.96
CA ALA A 236 -22.37 3.12 2.03
C ALA A 236 -22.70 4.62 2.21
N VAL A 237 -23.20 5.29 1.17
CA VAL A 237 -23.68 6.68 1.27
C VAL A 237 -25.14 6.68 1.72
N ARG A 238 -25.93 5.74 1.16
CA ARG A 238 -27.35 5.57 1.46
C ARG A 238 -27.61 5.34 2.96
N GLN A 239 -26.74 4.62 3.67
CA GLN A 239 -26.90 4.40 5.13
C GLN A 239 -26.85 5.68 5.97
N HIS A 240 -26.25 6.76 5.45
CA HIS A 240 -26.20 8.05 6.12
C HIS A 240 -27.36 8.98 5.76
N MET A 241 -28.09 8.66 4.69
CA MET A 241 -29.19 9.47 4.21
C MET A 241 -30.51 9.02 4.83
N GLN A 242 -31.09 9.86 5.69
CA GLN A 242 -32.37 9.59 6.33
C GLN A 242 -33.51 10.14 5.50
N LEU A 243 -34.38 9.24 5.06
CA LEU A 243 -35.63 9.63 4.42
C LEU A 243 -36.55 10.32 5.43
N GLU A 244 -37.44 11.14 4.91
CA GLU A 244 -38.50 11.78 5.68
C GLU A 244 -39.35 10.74 6.44
N ALA A 245 -39.67 11.03 7.70
CA ALA A 245 -40.18 10.06 8.66
C ALA A 245 -41.62 9.59 8.39
N THR A 246 -42.48 10.45 7.84
CA THR A 246 -43.89 10.10 7.54
C THR A 246 -44.03 9.29 6.25
N GLY A 247 -42.98 9.24 5.43
CA GLY A 247 -42.95 8.57 4.15
C GLY A 247 -43.77 9.30 3.09
N ALA A 248 -43.87 10.63 3.20
CA ALA A 248 -44.58 11.47 2.24
C ALA A 248 -43.98 11.37 0.84
N ARG A 249 -44.82 11.55 -0.18
CA ARG A 249 -44.45 11.52 -1.59
C ARG A 249 -45.00 12.73 -2.32
N ASP A 250 -44.41 13.04 -3.46
CA ASP A 250 -44.94 14.02 -4.41
C ASP A 250 -46.24 13.53 -5.07
N ALA A 251 -46.85 14.37 -5.91
CA ALA A 251 -48.07 14.02 -6.64
C ALA A 251 -47.92 12.79 -7.55
N SER A 252 -46.70 12.49 -8.01
CA SER A 252 -46.44 11.26 -8.78
C SER A 252 -46.42 9.99 -7.93
N GLY A 253 -46.30 10.13 -6.60
CA GLY A 253 -46.18 9.01 -5.66
C GLY A 253 -44.82 8.31 -5.67
N GLN A 254 -43.87 8.77 -6.50
CA GLN A 254 -42.58 8.13 -6.71
C GLN A 254 -41.40 8.88 -6.09
N ASN A 255 -41.51 10.20 -5.90
CA ASN A 255 -40.43 11.02 -5.37
C ASN A 255 -40.66 11.36 -3.90
N GLY A 256 -39.59 11.57 -3.14
CA GLY A 256 -39.66 11.90 -1.73
C GLY A 256 -38.60 12.91 -1.28
N TRP A 257 -38.47 13.05 0.04
CA TRP A 257 -37.52 13.98 0.65
C TRP A 257 -36.63 13.27 1.68
N TYR A 258 -35.50 13.90 2.00
CA TYR A 258 -34.54 13.41 3.00
C TYR A 258 -34.04 14.56 3.89
N TYR A 259 -33.72 14.25 5.14
CA TYR A 259 -33.14 15.19 6.12
C TYR A 259 -31.67 15.47 5.83
N PRO A 260 -31.07 16.57 6.33
CA PRO A 260 -29.65 16.83 6.13
C PRO A 260 -28.80 15.63 6.51
N ILE A 261 -27.86 15.29 5.64
CA ILE A 261 -26.97 14.16 5.87
C ILE A 261 -25.96 14.58 6.92
N VAL A 262 -25.97 13.88 8.05
CA VAL A 262 -25.00 14.06 9.12
C VAL A 262 -24.12 12.82 9.19
N PHE A 263 -22.86 13.04 8.88
CA PHE A 263 -21.84 12.02 8.79
C PHE A 263 -20.98 12.04 10.06
N LEU A 264 -21.16 11.02 10.91
CA LEU A 264 -20.21 10.72 11.97
C LEU A 264 -18.96 10.10 11.31
N ASN A 265 -17.96 10.94 11.08
CA ASN A 265 -16.78 10.57 10.31
C ASN A 265 -15.83 9.71 11.16
N THR A 266 -15.79 8.42 10.85
CA THR A 266 -14.82 7.47 11.42
C THR A 266 -13.67 7.15 10.46
N PHE A 267 -13.58 7.81 9.31
CA PHE A 267 -12.63 7.47 8.25
C PHE A 267 -11.17 7.63 8.73
N TRP A 268 -10.86 8.73 9.41
CA TRP A 268 -9.50 9.02 9.89
C TRP A 268 -9.17 8.43 11.26
N GLN A 269 -10.03 7.56 11.80
CA GLN A 269 -9.77 6.90 13.07
C GLN A 269 -8.90 5.67 12.83
N LEU A 270 -7.64 5.74 13.26
CA LEU A 270 -6.70 4.63 13.18
C LEU A 270 -6.98 3.60 14.28
N LYS A 271 -6.88 2.31 13.96
CA LYS A 271 -6.99 1.19 14.91
C LYS A 271 -5.96 1.28 16.04
N THR A 272 -4.77 1.78 15.74
CA THR A 272 -3.68 2.01 16.71
C THR A 272 -4.04 3.05 17.77
N HIS A 273 -4.94 3.99 17.45
CA HIS A 273 -5.40 5.04 18.35
C HIS A 273 -6.71 4.67 19.07
N MET A 274 -7.26 3.49 18.80
CA MET A 274 -8.46 3.01 19.48
C MET A 274 -8.11 2.31 20.80
N MET A 275 -8.97 2.49 21.80
CA MET A 275 -8.90 1.76 23.05
C MET A 275 -9.97 0.68 23.13
N GLU A 276 -9.62 -0.45 23.73
CA GLU A 276 -10.53 -1.55 23.98
C GLU A 276 -11.46 -1.21 25.15
N LEU A 277 -12.77 -1.31 24.92
CA LEU A 277 -13.78 -1.13 25.97
C LEU A 277 -13.94 -2.45 26.73
N ASN A 278 -13.30 -2.54 27.89
CA ASN A 278 -13.39 -3.69 28.78
C ASN A 278 -13.91 -3.27 30.17
N SER A 279 -13.99 -4.20 31.11
CA SER A 279 -14.48 -3.96 32.47
C SER A 279 -13.59 -3.04 33.33
N THR A 280 -12.40 -2.66 32.87
CA THR A 280 -11.48 -1.76 33.58
C THR A 280 -11.63 -0.31 33.17
N VAL A 281 -12.33 -0.02 32.06
CA VAL A 281 -12.51 1.34 31.57
C VAL A 281 -13.85 1.90 32.07
N ASP A 282 -13.79 2.81 33.04
CA ASP A 282 -14.99 3.46 33.62
C ASP A 282 -15.34 4.79 32.95
N THR A 283 -14.35 5.55 32.50
CA THR A 283 -14.54 6.86 31.86
C THR A 283 -13.68 7.00 30.62
N VAL A 284 -14.20 7.69 29.61
CA VAL A 284 -13.51 7.91 28.33
C VAL A 284 -13.61 9.37 27.89
N PRO A 285 -12.51 9.95 27.39
CA PRO A 285 -12.58 11.27 26.77
C PRO A 285 -13.34 11.19 25.45
N LEU A 286 -14.10 12.24 25.15
CA LEU A 286 -14.80 12.44 23.90
C LEU A 286 -14.59 13.87 23.40
N ARG A 287 -13.95 13.99 22.25
CA ARG A 287 -13.87 15.22 21.46
C ARG A 287 -14.79 15.12 20.26
N ILE A 288 -15.70 16.07 20.11
CA ILE A 288 -16.54 16.22 18.92
C ILE A 288 -16.16 17.50 18.19
N THR A 289 -15.76 17.37 16.93
CA THR A 289 -15.60 18.51 16.00
C THR A 289 -16.79 18.53 15.04
N LEU A 290 -17.61 19.57 15.11
CA LEU A 290 -18.74 19.84 14.20
C LEU A 290 -18.28 20.73 13.04
N ASN A 291 -18.53 20.31 11.80
CA ASN A 291 -18.19 21.08 10.61
C ASN A 291 -19.12 20.79 9.41
N ASN A 292 -18.93 21.53 8.31
CA ASN A 292 -19.54 21.24 7.01
C ASN A 292 -18.54 20.49 6.11
N LEU A 293 -19.01 19.46 5.39
CA LEU A 293 -18.18 18.65 4.47
C LEU A 293 -18.83 18.55 3.09
N GLN A 294 -18.03 18.69 2.04
CA GLN A 294 -18.51 18.56 0.66
C GLN A 294 -18.97 17.12 0.35
N ASN A 295 -20.06 16.99 -0.39
CA ASN A 295 -20.72 15.72 -0.68
C ASN A 295 -19.82 14.71 -1.39
N TRP A 296 -18.94 15.17 -2.29
CA TRP A 296 -18.02 14.27 -2.98
C TRP A 296 -16.97 13.67 -2.03
N LYS A 297 -16.47 14.45 -1.05
CA LYS A 297 -15.53 13.98 -0.02
C LYS A 297 -16.21 12.96 0.87
N PHE A 298 -17.41 13.29 1.34
CA PHE A 298 -18.25 12.39 2.12
C PHE A 298 -18.54 11.08 1.35
N SER A 299 -18.98 11.18 0.10
CA SER A 299 -19.32 10.00 -0.71
C SER A 299 -18.13 9.07 -0.92
N MET A 300 -16.94 9.65 -1.15
CA MET A 300 -15.70 8.88 -1.26
C MET A 300 -15.31 8.27 0.09
N MET A 301 -15.27 9.05 1.17
CA MET A 301 -14.89 8.55 2.50
C MET A 301 -15.81 7.42 2.96
N ALA A 302 -17.14 7.61 2.85
CA ALA A 302 -18.11 6.61 3.25
C ALA A 302 -18.00 5.32 2.40
N SER A 303 -17.86 5.43 1.08
CA SER A 303 -17.72 4.25 0.21
C SER A 303 -16.41 3.50 0.44
N VAL A 304 -15.29 4.20 0.59
CA VAL A 304 -13.99 3.56 0.82
C VAL A 304 -13.92 2.94 2.22
N ASP A 305 -14.43 3.62 3.26
CA ASP A 305 -14.42 3.09 4.64
C ASP A 305 -15.25 1.82 4.78
N GLU A 306 -16.47 1.80 4.23
CA GLU A 306 -17.34 0.62 4.27
C GLU A 306 -16.71 -0.55 3.51
N ASN A 307 -16.15 -0.30 2.32
CA ASN A 307 -15.44 -1.33 1.56
C ASN A 307 -14.25 -1.88 2.34
N ALA A 308 -13.44 -1.03 2.97
CA ALA A 308 -12.30 -1.47 3.76
C ALA A 308 -12.72 -2.27 5.00
N LYS A 309 -13.75 -1.82 5.72
CA LYS A 309 -14.33 -2.54 6.87
C LYS A 309 -14.92 -3.89 6.45
N GLN A 310 -15.59 -3.95 5.31
CA GLN A 310 -16.13 -5.20 4.75
C GLN A 310 -15.02 -6.17 4.37
N THR A 311 -13.97 -5.70 3.68
CA THR A 311 -12.78 -6.50 3.33
C THR A 311 -12.08 -7.02 4.59
N ALA A 312 -11.83 -6.17 5.59
CA ALA A 312 -11.19 -6.57 6.84
C ALA A 312 -12.03 -7.62 7.62
N LYS A 313 -13.36 -7.47 7.64
CA LYS A 313 -14.26 -8.48 8.23
C LYS A 313 -14.20 -9.80 7.47
N GLN A 314 -14.26 -9.77 6.14
CA GLN A 314 -14.18 -10.98 5.31
C GLN A 314 -12.84 -11.69 5.52
N ALA A 315 -11.72 -10.97 5.49
CA ALA A 315 -10.39 -11.52 5.75
C ALA A 315 -10.27 -12.15 7.15
N ALA A 316 -10.82 -11.49 8.17
CA ALA A 316 -10.74 -11.97 9.55
C ALA A 316 -11.48 -13.30 9.76
N PHE A 317 -12.56 -13.56 9.01
CA PHE A 317 -13.28 -14.84 9.07
C PHE A 317 -12.83 -15.84 8.00
N GLY A 318 -11.63 -15.67 7.42
CA GLY A 318 -11.06 -16.59 6.43
C GLY A 318 -11.72 -16.53 5.05
N GLY A 319 -12.53 -15.50 4.79
CA GLY A 319 -13.10 -15.25 3.48
C GLY A 319 -12.06 -14.75 2.49
N GLN A 320 -12.18 -15.17 1.23
CA GLN A 320 -11.35 -14.63 0.15
C GLN A 320 -11.70 -13.17 -0.09
N THR A 321 -10.71 -12.29 0.05
CA THR A 321 -10.84 -10.85 -0.21
C THR A 321 -10.40 -10.51 -1.64
N PRO A 322 -11.02 -9.52 -2.28
CA PRO A 322 -10.52 -8.98 -3.55
C PRO A 322 -9.09 -8.45 -3.35
N GLY A 323 -8.12 -9.01 -4.07
CA GLY A 323 -6.71 -8.65 -3.97
C GLY A 323 -5.88 -9.42 -2.94
N GLY A 324 -6.48 -10.39 -2.22
CA GLY A 324 -5.75 -11.31 -1.31
C GLY A 324 -5.18 -10.67 -0.05
N GLY A 325 -5.47 -9.38 0.20
CA GLY A 325 -5.02 -8.64 1.38
C GLY A 325 -5.93 -8.85 2.60
N ASP A 326 -5.39 -8.65 3.79
CA ASP A 326 -6.13 -8.84 5.05
C ASP A 326 -6.86 -7.56 5.53
N GLY A 327 -6.80 -6.49 4.72
CA GLY A 327 -7.40 -5.19 5.00
C GLY A 327 -6.54 -4.29 5.89
N SER A 328 -5.36 -4.75 6.32
CA SER A 328 -4.37 -3.92 7.02
C SER A 328 -3.69 -2.91 6.09
N GLU A 329 -3.65 -3.17 4.79
CA GLU A 329 -2.99 -2.30 3.81
C GLU A 329 -3.66 -0.92 3.76
N PHE A 330 -4.99 -0.90 3.84
CA PHE A 330 -5.74 0.35 3.86
C PHE A 330 -5.51 1.15 5.13
N GLU A 331 -5.38 0.46 6.26
CA GLU A 331 -5.03 1.07 7.55
C GLU A 331 -3.63 1.68 7.49
N MET A 332 -2.66 0.95 6.91
CA MET A 332 -1.30 1.42 6.71
C MET A 332 -1.26 2.67 5.81
N ILE A 333 -2.08 2.73 4.75
CA ILE A 333 -2.21 3.93 3.91
C ILE A 333 -2.73 5.11 4.73
N LYS A 334 -3.74 4.91 5.58
CA LYS A 334 -4.25 5.98 6.47
C LYS A 334 -3.17 6.45 7.45
N GLU A 335 -2.46 5.51 8.08
CA GLU A 335 -1.38 5.80 9.02
C GLU A 335 -0.28 6.64 8.34
N VAL A 336 0.17 6.20 7.16
CA VAL A 336 1.16 6.93 6.37
C VAL A 336 0.66 8.33 5.99
N LEU A 337 -0.61 8.48 5.60
CA LEU A 337 -1.18 9.79 5.24
C LEU A 337 -1.31 10.75 6.43
N LEU A 338 -1.56 10.24 7.64
CA LEU A 338 -1.73 11.04 8.85
C LEU A 338 -0.39 11.38 9.50
N ASP A 339 0.51 10.40 9.59
CA ASP A 339 1.75 10.52 10.37
C ASP A 339 2.94 11.02 9.53
N THR A 340 2.84 11.01 8.20
CA THR A 340 3.95 11.38 7.31
C THR A 340 3.80 12.79 6.77
N ASN A 341 4.91 13.53 6.72
CA ASN A 341 4.96 14.81 6.03
C ASN A 341 4.59 14.64 4.54
N ILE A 342 3.64 15.44 4.06
CA ILE A 342 3.11 15.40 2.69
C ILE A 342 4.21 15.49 1.62
N TYR A 343 5.27 16.27 1.85
CA TYR A 343 6.38 16.39 0.90
C TYR A 343 7.17 15.09 0.82
N LEU A 344 7.44 14.48 1.97
CA LEU A 344 8.13 13.19 2.04
C LEU A 344 7.27 12.10 1.38
N LEU A 345 5.97 12.08 1.66
CA LEU A 345 5.04 11.13 1.07
C LEU A 345 4.94 11.27 -0.46
N ALA A 346 4.83 12.50 -0.97
CA ALA A 346 4.78 12.75 -2.41
C ALA A 346 6.09 12.33 -3.09
N THR A 347 7.25 12.63 -2.50
CA THR A 347 8.55 12.17 -3.00
C THR A 347 8.63 10.65 -2.99
N THR A 348 8.28 9.99 -1.88
CA THR A 348 8.23 8.53 -1.79
C THR A 348 7.32 7.94 -2.86
N GLY A 349 6.12 8.50 -3.07
CA GLY A 349 5.20 8.04 -4.11
C GLY A 349 5.76 8.13 -5.52
N VAL A 350 6.39 9.26 -5.89
CA VAL A 350 7.06 9.42 -7.19
C VAL A 350 8.20 8.41 -7.34
N VAL A 351 9.00 8.25 -6.30
CA VAL A 351 10.12 7.31 -6.30
C VAL A 351 9.64 5.85 -6.42
N THR A 352 8.52 5.47 -5.80
CA THR A 352 7.91 4.13 -5.96
C THR A 352 7.46 3.88 -7.38
N VAL A 353 6.84 4.86 -8.03
CA VAL A 353 6.42 4.73 -9.43
C VAL A 353 7.64 4.58 -10.35
N LEU A 354 8.68 5.40 -10.15
CA LEU A 354 9.92 5.30 -10.91
C LEU A 354 10.62 3.95 -10.70
N HIS A 355 10.69 3.48 -9.44
CA HIS A 355 11.23 2.17 -9.10
C HIS A 355 10.52 1.05 -9.88
N MET A 356 9.18 1.01 -9.82
CA MET A 356 8.39 0.00 -10.53
C MET A 356 8.60 0.04 -12.05
N VAL A 357 8.70 1.24 -12.63
CA VAL A 357 8.98 1.41 -14.07
C VAL A 357 10.38 0.90 -14.42
N PHE A 358 11.41 1.27 -13.65
CA PHE A 358 12.79 0.85 -13.93
C PHE A 358 13.00 -0.64 -13.70
N GLU A 359 12.38 -1.24 -12.66
CA GLU A 359 12.40 -2.67 -12.42
C GLU A 359 11.75 -3.43 -13.60
N THR A 360 10.60 -2.97 -14.08
CA THR A 360 9.94 -3.55 -15.25
C THR A 360 10.79 -3.43 -16.52
N LEU A 361 11.45 -2.29 -16.73
CA LEU A 361 12.36 -2.09 -17.85
C LEU A 361 13.60 -2.99 -17.73
N ALA A 362 14.12 -3.18 -16.52
CA ALA A 362 15.23 -4.09 -16.24
C ALA A 362 14.83 -5.54 -16.58
N PHE A 363 13.67 -6.01 -16.10
CA PHE A 363 13.15 -7.34 -16.47
C PHE A 363 12.94 -7.49 -17.98
N LYS A 364 12.35 -6.48 -18.63
CA LYS A 364 12.15 -6.49 -20.08
C LYS A 364 13.48 -6.59 -20.83
N ASN A 365 14.50 -5.85 -20.40
CA ASN A 365 15.82 -5.87 -20.99
C ASN A 365 16.49 -7.23 -20.79
N ASP A 366 16.42 -7.78 -19.58
CA ASP A 366 16.98 -9.09 -19.23
C ASP A 366 16.34 -10.22 -20.06
N ILE A 367 15.01 -10.25 -20.18
CA ILE A 367 14.30 -11.20 -21.05
C ILE A 367 14.74 -11.04 -22.51
N SER A 368 14.85 -9.81 -23.01
CA SER A 368 15.27 -9.55 -24.39
C SER A 368 16.69 -10.03 -24.64
N HIS A 369 17.62 -9.80 -23.70
CA HIS A 369 19.01 -10.23 -23.76
C HIS A 369 19.11 -11.76 -23.81
N TRP A 370 18.51 -12.46 -22.85
CA TRP A 370 18.58 -13.92 -22.78
C TRP A 370 17.80 -14.64 -23.88
N ARG A 371 16.80 -13.98 -24.48
CA ARG A 371 16.09 -14.52 -25.65
C ARG A 371 16.93 -14.46 -26.93
N LYS A 372 17.79 -13.44 -27.08
CA LYS A 372 18.62 -13.23 -28.28
C LYS A 372 20.00 -13.88 -28.19
N LYS A 373 20.51 -14.15 -26.98
CA LYS A 373 21.84 -14.72 -26.74
C LYS A 373 21.97 -16.12 -27.36
N LYS A 374 22.87 -16.27 -28.34
CA LYS A 374 23.17 -17.55 -29.01
C LYS A 374 24.38 -18.26 -28.39
N ASP A 375 25.36 -17.51 -27.90
CA ASP A 375 26.55 -18.02 -27.22
C ASP A 375 26.45 -17.84 -25.70
N VAL A 376 26.48 -18.97 -24.97
CA VAL A 376 26.49 -19.03 -23.49
C VAL A 376 27.91 -18.97 -22.91
N VAL A 377 28.84 -18.39 -23.67
CA VAL A 377 30.23 -18.20 -23.24
C VAL A 377 30.25 -17.20 -22.08
N GLY A 378 30.89 -17.57 -20.97
CA GLY A 378 31.02 -16.72 -19.78
C GLY A 378 29.85 -16.74 -18.78
N THR A 379 28.79 -17.52 -19.03
CA THR A 379 27.67 -17.65 -18.06
C THR A 379 27.81 -18.93 -17.24
N SER A 380 28.09 -18.80 -15.94
CA SER A 380 28.21 -19.92 -15.00
C SER A 380 26.83 -20.43 -14.55
N VAL A 381 26.50 -21.68 -14.88
CA VAL A 381 25.26 -22.36 -14.42
C VAL A 381 25.18 -22.41 -12.90
N ARG A 382 26.33 -22.55 -12.22
CA ARG A 382 26.41 -22.55 -10.75
C ARG A 382 25.94 -21.22 -10.16
N THR A 383 26.25 -20.11 -10.83
CA THR A 383 25.85 -18.77 -10.38
C THR A 383 24.35 -18.55 -10.55
N ILE A 384 23.78 -19.01 -11.67
CA ILE A 384 22.32 -18.93 -11.90
C ILE A 384 21.57 -19.78 -10.87
N LEU A 385 22.02 -21.01 -10.61
CA LEU A 385 21.42 -21.88 -9.58
C LEU A 385 21.52 -21.28 -8.18
N ALA A 386 22.66 -20.68 -7.83
CA ALA A 386 22.83 -19.99 -6.55
C ALA A 386 21.84 -18.80 -6.42
N ASN A 387 21.64 -18.03 -7.49
CA ASN A 387 20.69 -16.92 -7.51
C ASN A 387 19.24 -17.38 -7.34
N VAL A 388 18.81 -18.45 -8.03
CA VAL A 388 17.48 -19.05 -7.85
C VAL A 388 17.28 -19.49 -6.40
N PHE A 389 18.27 -20.14 -5.79
CA PHE A 389 18.21 -20.56 -4.40
C PHE A 389 18.09 -19.36 -3.44
N MET A 390 18.92 -18.34 -3.62
CA MET A 390 18.87 -17.12 -2.79
C MET A 390 17.53 -16.40 -2.89
N GLN A 391 17.00 -16.22 -4.11
CA GLN A 391 15.69 -15.59 -4.31
C GLN A 391 14.56 -16.43 -3.71
N ALA A 392 14.63 -17.76 -3.80
CA ALA A 392 13.66 -18.65 -3.19
C ALA A 392 13.66 -18.56 -1.65
N VAL A 393 14.84 -18.49 -1.02
CA VAL A 393 14.95 -18.28 0.44
C VAL A 393 14.32 -16.95 0.85
N ILE A 394 14.60 -15.87 0.12
CA ILE A 394 14.00 -14.54 0.37
C ILE A 394 12.47 -14.59 0.19
N PHE A 395 11.99 -15.26 -0.86
CA PHE A 395 10.56 -15.42 -1.11
C PHE A 395 9.87 -16.19 0.02
N LEU A 396 10.47 -17.28 0.52
CA LEU A 396 9.93 -18.05 1.65
C LEU A 396 9.86 -17.21 2.93
N TYR A 397 10.83 -16.33 3.16
CA TYR A 397 10.82 -15.40 4.29
C TYR A 397 9.73 -14.33 4.18
N LEU A 398 9.57 -13.75 2.99
CA LEU A 398 8.48 -12.81 2.72
C LEU A 398 7.11 -13.48 2.87
N MET A 399 7.00 -14.75 2.49
CA MET A 399 5.79 -15.55 2.67
C MET A 399 5.51 -15.87 4.16
N ASP A 400 6.54 -16.18 4.95
CA ASP A 400 6.42 -16.38 6.42
C ASP A 400 6.06 -15.08 7.16
N ASN A 401 6.39 -13.93 6.56
CA ASN A 401 6.02 -12.59 7.01
C ASN A 401 4.93 -11.94 6.15
N SER A 402 4.06 -12.76 5.55
CA SER A 402 2.97 -12.29 4.67
C SER A 402 2.00 -11.31 5.33
N GLU A 403 1.86 -11.33 6.67
CA GLU A 403 1.05 -10.37 7.43
C GLU A 403 1.54 -8.91 7.27
N ASN A 404 2.82 -8.69 6.96
CA ASN A 404 3.41 -7.36 6.75
C ASN A 404 3.89 -7.14 5.31
N THR A 405 3.70 -8.12 4.41
CA THR A 405 4.25 -8.07 3.05
C THR A 405 3.14 -7.97 2.03
N SER A 406 3.17 -6.92 1.22
CA SER A 406 2.19 -6.74 0.14
C SER A 406 2.27 -7.88 -0.90
N TRP A 407 1.10 -8.38 -1.33
CA TRP A 407 0.99 -9.38 -2.39
C TRP A 407 1.73 -8.98 -3.68
N MET A 408 1.79 -7.68 -3.98
CA MET A 408 2.51 -7.16 -5.14
C MET A 408 4.01 -7.48 -5.10
N ILE A 409 4.63 -7.36 -3.92
CA ILE A 409 6.06 -7.65 -3.72
C ILE A 409 6.32 -9.16 -3.80
N LEU A 410 5.42 -9.97 -3.22
CA LEU A 410 5.50 -11.43 -3.35
C LEU A 410 5.37 -11.87 -4.82
N ALA A 411 4.47 -11.25 -5.58
CA ALA A 411 4.27 -11.56 -6.99
C ALA A 411 5.48 -11.17 -7.86
N SER A 412 6.08 -9.99 -7.65
CA SER A 412 7.29 -9.58 -8.38
C SER A 412 8.48 -10.48 -8.06
N GLN A 413 8.69 -10.82 -6.79
CA GLN A 413 9.73 -11.76 -6.37
C GLN A 413 9.52 -13.16 -6.95
N GLY A 414 8.27 -13.65 -6.95
CA GLY A 414 7.92 -14.93 -7.56
C GLY A 414 8.17 -14.96 -9.06
N PHE A 415 7.85 -13.87 -9.78
CA PHE A 415 8.18 -13.72 -11.20
C PHE A 415 9.69 -13.72 -11.45
N GLY A 416 10.48 -13.06 -10.60
CA GLY A 416 11.95 -13.08 -10.65
C GLY A 416 12.53 -14.49 -10.59
N ILE A 417 12.04 -15.33 -9.66
CA ILE A 417 12.45 -16.74 -9.53
C ILE A 417 12.14 -17.51 -10.81
N LEU A 418 10.94 -17.33 -11.38
CA LEU A 418 10.54 -18.00 -12.61
C LEU A 418 11.42 -17.59 -13.80
N LEU A 419 11.79 -16.31 -13.88
CA LEU A 419 12.66 -15.78 -14.92
C LEU A 419 14.08 -16.38 -14.80
N GLU A 420 14.66 -16.41 -13.60
CA GLU A 420 15.97 -17.05 -13.36
C GLU A 420 15.93 -18.56 -13.65
N ALA A 421 14.87 -19.24 -13.23
CA ALA A 421 14.66 -20.65 -13.56
C ALA A 421 14.54 -20.89 -15.07
N TRP A 422 13.92 -19.97 -15.81
CA TRP A 422 13.86 -20.00 -17.27
C TRP A 422 15.26 -19.87 -17.90
N LYS A 423 16.15 -19.04 -17.36
CA LYS A 423 17.55 -18.93 -17.85
C LYS A 423 18.31 -20.27 -17.77
N ILE A 424 18.04 -21.09 -16.74
CA ILE A 424 18.64 -22.43 -16.62
C ILE A 424 18.28 -23.31 -17.82
N THR A 425 17.01 -23.26 -18.26
CA THR A 425 16.55 -24.05 -19.42
C THR A 425 17.21 -23.64 -20.74
N LYS A 426 17.80 -22.44 -20.80
CA LYS A 426 18.54 -21.94 -21.98
C LYS A 426 20.05 -22.22 -21.93
N THR A 427 20.62 -22.35 -20.74
CA THR A 427 22.07 -22.50 -20.54
C THR A 427 22.51 -23.97 -20.48
N VAL A 428 21.59 -24.90 -20.24
CA VAL A 428 21.90 -26.31 -20.00
C VAL A 428 21.16 -27.19 -21.01
N ASP A 429 21.88 -28.05 -21.74
CA ASP A 429 21.26 -29.21 -22.38
C ASP A 429 21.07 -30.30 -21.30
N VAL A 430 19.85 -30.43 -20.78
CA VAL A 430 19.54 -31.44 -19.76
C VAL A 430 19.65 -32.84 -20.37
N ARG A 431 20.77 -33.52 -20.15
CA ARG A 431 20.98 -34.92 -20.56
C ARG A 431 21.02 -35.81 -19.32
N LEU A 432 20.16 -36.83 -19.30
CA LEU A 432 20.14 -37.87 -18.27
C LEU A 432 21.25 -38.86 -18.57
N ARG A 433 22.23 -38.98 -17.67
CA ARG A 433 23.31 -39.99 -17.74
C ARG A 433 23.36 -40.79 -16.44
N PRO A 434 23.83 -42.04 -16.47
CA PRO A 434 24.14 -42.79 -15.25
C PRO A 434 25.31 -42.11 -14.50
N PRO A 435 25.29 -42.06 -13.16
CA PRO A 435 26.29 -41.35 -12.36
C PRO A 435 27.72 -41.90 -12.54
N PRO A 436 28.77 -41.07 -12.42
CA PRO A 436 30.16 -41.52 -12.42
C PRO A 436 30.45 -42.50 -11.27
N ALA A 437 31.15 -43.59 -11.57
CA ALA A 437 31.52 -44.60 -10.58
C ALA A 437 32.43 -43.99 -9.49
N GLY A 438 31.86 -43.74 -8.30
CA GLY A 438 32.56 -43.16 -7.14
C GLY A 438 31.89 -41.94 -6.49
N SER A 439 30.78 -41.43 -7.03
CA SER A 439 30.02 -40.31 -6.42
C SER A 439 28.98 -40.78 -5.40
N PHE A 440 28.70 -39.96 -4.38
CA PHE A 440 27.70 -40.21 -3.32
C PHE A 440 26.28 -40.51 -3.88
N PHE A 441 25.97 -40.02 -5.08
CA PHE A 441 24.68 -40.22 -5.77
C PHE A 441 24.59 -41.52 -6.60
N SER A 442 25.50 -42.48 -6.41
CA SER A 442 25.58 -43.74 -7.18
C SER A 442 24.37 -44.69 -7.00
N PHE A 443 23.45 -44.41 -6.07
CA PHE A 443 22.25 -45.22 -5.85
C PHE A 443 21.07 -44.83 -6.76
N LEU A 444 21.16 -43.72 -7.50
CA LEU A 444 20.13 -43.26 -8.45
C LEU A 444 20.46 -43.74 -9.88
N PRO A 445 19.49 -44.32 -10.63
CA PRO A 445 19.73 -44.87 -11.98
C PRO A 445 20.07 -43.81 -13.03
N TYR A 446 19.65 -42.56 -12.82
CA TYR A 446 19.97 -41.41 -13.67
C TYR A 446 20.25 -40.19 -12.79
N VAL A 447 21.31 -39.45 -13.09
CA VAL A 447 21.60 -38.14 -12.49
C VAL A 447 21.55 -37.08 -13.59
N VAL A 448 20.96 -35.93 -13.28
CA VAL A 448 20.98 -34.76 -14.16
C VAL A 448 22.41 -34.22 -14.19
N VAL A 449 23.11 -34.44 -15.31
CA VAL A 449 24.47 -33.92 -15.49
C VAL A 449 24.38 -32.63 -16.29
N PHE A 450 24.77 -31.53 -15.65
CA PHE A 450 24.91 -30.22 -16.27
C PHE A 450 26.27 -30.18 -17.01
N GLU A 451 26.28 -30.39 -18.34
CA GLU A 451 27.49 -30.24 -19.16
C GLU A 451 27.56 -28.80 -19.71
N ASP A 452 28.58 -28.03 -19.30
CA ASP A 452 28.89 -26.73 -19.89
C ASP A 452 29.39 -26.92 -21.33
N LYS A 453 28.85 -26.16 -22.30
CA LYS A 453 29.11 -26.32 -23.74
C LYS A 453 30.51 -25.92 -24.23
N HIS A 454 31.43 -25.46 -23.37
CA HIS A 454 32.75 -25.03 -23.82
C HIS A 454 33.88 -25.19 -22.79
N LYS A 455 35.10 -25.43 -23.28
CA LYS A 455 36.34 -25.40 -22.49
C LYS A 455 36.86 -23.96 -22.41
N LEU A 456 37.19 -23.52 -21.20
CA LEU A 456 37.63 -22.15 -20.88
C LEU A 456 38.89 -21.72 -21.65
N SER A 457 38.93 -20.44 -22.03
CA SER A 457 40.12 -19.76 -22.59
C SER A 457 41.24 -19.58 -21.54
N GLU A 458 42.51 -19.48 -21.95
CA GLU A 458 43.67 -19.31 -21.06
C GLU A 458 43.59 -18.03 -20.19
N THR A 459 42.87 -17.00 -20.64
CA THR A 459 42.60 -15.78 -19.86
C THR A 459 41.50 -15.98 -18.81
N GLU A 460 40.55 -16.87 -19.06
CA GLU A 460 39.49 -17.25 -18.11
C GLU A 460 40.02 -18.19 -17.02
N GLN A 461 40.99 -19.07 -17.33
CA GLN A 461 41.64 -19.94 -16.34
C GLN A 461 42.39 -19.15 -15.28
N LYS A 462 43.15 -18.12 -15.66
CA LYS A 462 43.85 -17.24 -14.70
C LYS A 462 42.87 -16.44 -13.84
N THR A 463 41.72 -16.05 -14.41
CA THR A 463 40.66 -15.36 -13.66
C THR A 463 40.01 -16.30 -12.66
N LYS A 464 39.78 -17.57 -13.02
CA LYS A 464 39.27 -18.61 -12.12
C LYS A 464 40.21 -18.95 -10.97
N GLU A 465 41.52 -18.99 -11.18
CA GLU A 465 42.48 -19.24 -10.09
C GLU A 465 42.40 -18.14 -9.02
N TYR A 466 42.30 -16.87 -9.43
CA TYR A 466 42.12 -15.76 -8.49
C TYR A 466 40.74 -15.79 -7.83
N ASP A 467 39.71 -16.20 -8.56
CA ASP A 467 38.35 -16.37 -8.05
C ASP A 467 38.29 -17.48 -6.98
N GLU A 468 38.91 -18.64 -7.24
CA GLU A 468 38.96 -19.78 -6.29
C GLU A 468 39.73 -19.43 -5.01
N ILE A 469 40.84 -18.69 -5.12
CA ILE A 469 41.59 -18.24 -3.95
C ILE A 469 40.75 -17.26 -3.11
N ALA A 470 40.08 -16.30 -3.75
CA ALA A 470 39.21 -15.35 -3.08
C ALA A 470 38.05 -16.06 -2.38
N PHE A 471 37.35 -16.96 -3.07
CA PHE A 471 36.26 -17.75 -2.49
C PHE A 471 36.73 -18.60 -1.31
N ARG A 472 37.88 -19.28 -1.40
CA ARG A 472 38.37 -20.15 -0.34
C ARG A 472 38.59 -19.39 0.98
N TRP A 473 39.30 -18.27 0.93
CA TRP A 473 39.55 -17.45 2.13
C TRP A 473 38.27 -16.86 2.71
N LEU A 474 37.39 -16.46 1.82
CA LEU A 474 36.12 -15.87 2.16
C LEU A 474 35.20 -16.91 2.85
N TYR A 475 35.09 -18.15 2.34
CA TYR A 475 34.28 -19.19 2.99
C TYR A 475 34.84 -19.60 4.36
N ILE A 476 36.17 -19.63 4.51
CA ILE A 476 36.83 -19.92 5.79
C ILE A 476 36.44 -18.91 6.87
N LEU A 477 36.19 -17.65 6.51
CA LEU A 477 35.76 -16.60 7.44
C LEU A 477 34.23 -16.55 7.59
N ALA A 478 33.51 -16.64 6.48
CA ALA A 478 32.06 -16.48 6.44
C ALA A 478 31.31 -17.63 7.13
N VAL A 479 31.72 -18.88 6.90
CA VAL A 479 31.00 -20.05 7.44
C VAL A 479 31.02 -20.08 8.97
N PRO A 480 32.17 -19.89 9.67
CA PRO A 480 32.19 -19.83 11.12
C PRO A 480 31.37 -18.66 11.69
N LEU A 481 31.41 -17.50 11.02
CA LEU A 481 30.68 -16.31 11.46
C LEU A 481 29.15 -16.49 11.33
N LEU A 482 28.70 -17.12 10.25
CA LEU A 482 27.30 -17.51 10.06
C LEU A 482 26.86 -18.57 11.07
N ALA A 483 27.71 -19.56 11.35
CA ALA A 483 27.42 -20.58 12.37
C ALA A 483 27.35 -19.98 13.78
N ALA A 484 28.22 -19.02 14.10
CA ALA A 484 28.18 -18.28 15.35
C ALA A 484 26.89 -17.45 15.47
N TYR A 485 26.48 -16.76 14.40
CA TYR A 485 25.23 -16.00 14.35
C TYR A 485 24.00 -16.90 14.50
N ALA A 486 23.95 -18.04 13.80
CA ALA A 486 22.88 -19.01 13.92
C ALA A 486 22.74 -19.52 15.36
N THR A 487 23.87 -19.87 16.00
CA THR A 487 23.90 -20.32 17.40
C THR A 487 23.46 -19.22 18.35
N TYR A 488 23.93 -17.99 18.15
CA TYR A 488 23.52 -16.83 18.95
C TYR A 488 22.01 -16.57 18.82
N SER A 489 21.48 -16.58 17.59
CA SER A 489 20.06 -16.38 17.34
C SER A 489 19.22 -17.44 18.02
N LEU A 490 19.64 -18.71 17.95
CA LEU A 490 18.92 -19.81 18.59
C LEU A 490 18.84 -19.67 20.12
N ILE A 491 19.88 -19.12 20.76
CA ILE A 491 19.96 -19.00 22.22
C ILE A 491 19.25 -17.77 22.76
N TYR A 492 19.40 -16.63 22.07
CA TYR A 492 19.01 -15.32 22.60
C TYR A 492 17.79 -14.70 21.93
N ASN A 493 17.45 -15.09 20.69
CA ASN A 493 16.29 -14.54 19.99
C ASN A 493 15.06 -15.44 20.19
N THR A 494 13.88 -14.82 20.15
CA THR A 494 12.61 -15.53 20.17
C THR A 494 12.10 -15.69 18.74
N HIS A 495 11.61 -16.87 18.40
CA HIS A 495 11.17 -17.21 17.06
C HIS A 495 9.74 -17.75 17.07
N LYS A 496 9.02 -17.61 15.95
CA LYS A 496 7.64 -18.12 15.82
C LYS A 496 7.61 -19.65 15.84
N SER A 497 8.61 -20.28 15.24
CA SER A 497 8.72 -21.74 15.08
C SER A 497 10.13 -22.12 14.63
N TRP A 498 10.45 -23.41 14.66
CA TRP A 498 11.67 -23.94 14.04
C TRP A 498 11.77 -23.63 12.54
N TYR A 499 10.64 -23.62 11.83
CA TYR A 499 10.60 -23.20 10.41
C TYR A 499 11.01 -21.74 10.25
N SER A 500 10.43 -20.85 11.05
CA SER A 500 10.71 -19.41 11.01
C SER A 500 12.19 -19.12 11.37
N TYR A 501 12.73 -19.81 12.38
CA TYR A 501 14.16 -19.72 12.74
C TYR A 501 15.10 -20.12 11.60
N VAL A 502 14.84 -21.26 10.94
CA VAL A 502 15.67 -21.72 9.82
C VAL A 502 15.61 -20.74 8.66
N ILE A 503 14.42 -20.25 8.30
CA ILE A 503 14.25 -19.30 7.21
C ILE A 503 14.93 -17.95 7.54
N GLU A 504 14.75 -17.42 8.75
CA GLU A 504 15.37 -16.16 9.19
C GLU A 504 16.91 -16.25 9.19
N THR A 505 17.46 -17.37 9.66
CA THR A 505 18.90 -17.64 9.65
C THR A 505 19.44 -17.81 8.22
N LEU A 506 18.67 -18.49 7.35
CA LEU A 506 19.01 -18.65 5.94
C LEU A 506 19.00 -17.32 5.21
N VAL A 507 18.04 -16.44 5.49
CA VAL A 507 18.00 -15.08 4.91
C VAL A 507 19.21 -14.26 5.33
N GLY A 508 19.56 -14.28 6.62
CA GLY A 508 20.80 -13.65 7.09
C GLY A 508 22.04 -14.19 6.36
N SER A 509 22.08 -15.50 6.14
CA SER A 509 23.15 -16.17 5.40
C SER A 509 23.18 -15.80 3.92
N VAL A 510 22.02 -15.70 3.26
CA VAL A 510 21.89 -15.28 1.86
C VAL A 510 22.31 -13.83 1.69
N TYR A 511 21.95 -12.94 2.63
CA TYR A 511 22.40 -11.56 2.59
C TYR A 511 23.91 -11.43 2.80
N ALA A 512 24.50 -12.21 3.70
CA ALA A 512 25.95 -12.29 3.82
C ALA A 512 26.59 -12.85 2.54
N TYR A 513 26.01 -13.90 1.96
CA TYR A 513 26.52 -14.53 0.74
C TYR A 513 26.46 -13.62 -0.48
N GLY A 514 25.40 -12.82 -0.64
CA GLY A 514 25.30 -11.83 -1.71
C GLY A 514 26.44 -10.80 -1.67
N PHE A 515 26.79 -10.32 -0.47
CA PHE A 515 27.97 -9.47 -0.28
C PHE A 515 29.25 -10.18 -0.73
N LEU A 516 29.40 -11.43 -0.29
CA LEU A 516 30.59 -12.22 -0.54
C LEU A 516 30.80 -12.55 -2.03
N MET A 517 29.73 -12.74 -2.81
CA MET A 517 29.82 -12.98 -4.25
C MET A 517 30.28 -11.75 -5.05
N MET A 518 30.10 -10.54 -4.51
CA MET A 518 30.50 -9.28 -5.17
C MET A 518 31.93 -8.83 -4.79
N VAL A 519 32.51 -9.33 -3.71
CA VAL A 519 33.89 -8.98 -3.30
C VAL A 519 34.96 -9.48 -4.30
N PRO A 520 34.87 -10.71 -4.85
CA PRO A 520 35.81 -11.19 -5.85
C PRO A 520 35.88 -10.31 -7.10
N SER A 521 34.76 -9.76 -7.57
CA SER A 521 34.75 -8.89 -8.76
C SER A 521 35.56 -7.61 -8.52
N LEU A 522 35.45 -7.00 -7.33
CA LEU A 522 36.27 -5.86 -6.91
C LEU A 522 37.75 -6.23 -6.71
N TYR A 523 38.04 -7.42 -6.19
CA TYR A 523 39.41 -7.91 -6.01
C TYR A 523 40.12 -8.14 -7.35
N ILE A 524 39.43 -8.76 -8.31
CA ILE A 524 39.93 -8.99 -9.66
C ILE A 524 40.23 -7.66 -10.36
N ASN A 525 39.32 -6.68 -10.25
CA ASN A 525 39.56 -5.33 -10.77
C ASN A 525 40.85 -4.70 -10.19
N TYR A 526 41.05 -4.85 -8.88
CA TYR A 526 42.23 -4.34 -8.20
C TYR A 526 43.52 -5.05 -8.62
N ARG A 527 43.49 -6.38 -8.81
CA ARG A 527 44.66 -7.19 -9.18
C ARG A 527 45.04 -7.02 -10.65
N LEU A 528 44.06 -7.03 -11.56
CA LEU A 528 44.28 -6.89 -12.99
C LEU A 528 44.46 -5.44 -13.44
N LYS A 529 44.17 -4.46 -12.57
CA LYS A 529 44.21 -3.02 -12.88
C LYS A 529 43.36 -2.66 -14.11
N SER A 530 42.27 -3.39 -14.31
CA SER A 530 41.27 -3.16 -15.37
C SER A 530 39.85 -3.45 -14.87
N VAL A 531 38.86 -2.77 -15.42
CA VAL A 531 37.43 -2.96 -15.10
C VAL A 531 36.72 -3.51 -16.33
N ALA A 532 35.86 -4.51 -16.15
CA ALA A 532 35.10 -5.12 -17.23
C ALA A 532 34.12 -4.09 -17.79
N HIS A 533 33.95 -4.08 -19.11
CA HIS A 533 32.94 -3.23 -19.74
C HIS A 533 31.54 -3.60 -19.22
N MET A 534 30.77 -2.57 -18.83
CA MET A 534 29.35 -2.71 -18.50
C MET A 534 28.57 -1.83 -19.47
N PRO A 535 27.57 -2.37 -20.20
CA PRO A 535 26.76 -1.58 -21.11
C PRO A 535 26.15 -0.36 -20.39
N GLY A 536 26.23 0.82 -21.01
CA GLY A 536 25.83 2.09 -20.37
C GLY A 536 24.36 2.11 -19.91
N LYS A 537 23.48 1.37 -20.60
CA LYS A 537 22.07 1.19 -20.19
C LYS A 537 21.96 0.42 -18.87
N ALA A 538 22.68 -0.69 -18.73
CA ALA A 538 22.69 -1.52 -17.52
C ALA A 538 23.31 -0.76 -16.33
N LEU A 539 24.39 -0.02 -16.58
CA LEU A 539 25.01 0.87 -15.59
C LEU A 539 24.01 1.92 -15.06
N THR A 540 23.27 2.56 -15.97
CA THR A 540 22.29 3.61 -15.62
C THR A 540 21.15 3.03 -14.79
N TYR A 541 20.63 1.86 -15.16
CA TYR A 541 19.59 1.19 -14.37
C TYR A 541 20.10 0.77 -13.00
N LYS A 542 21.32 0.26 -12.90
CA LYS A 542 21.95 -0.09 -11.62
C LYS A 542 22.12 1.13 -10.72
N PHE A 543 22.64 2.24 -11.26
CA PHE A 543 22.79 3.51 -10.54
C PHE A 543 21.46 4.05 -10.02
N LEU A 544 20.42 4.06 -10.87
CA LEU A 544 19.10 4.56 -10.50
C LEU A 544 18.45 3.67 -9.44
N ASN A 545 18.55 2.35 -9.56
CA ASN A 545 18.00 1.41 -8.57
C ASN A 545 18.70 1.60 -7.21
N THR A 546 20.03 1.60 -7.17
CA THR A 546 20.86 1.91 -5.98
C THR A 546 20.41 3.20 -5.29
N PHE A 547 20.32 4.30 -6.04
CA PHE A 547 19.93 5.59 -5.46
C PHE A 547 18.49 5.62 -4.93
N ILE A 548 17.59 4.93 -5.60
CA ILE A 548 16.18 4.81 -5.21
C ILE A 548 16.02 3.94 -3.96
N ASP A 549 16.73 2.82 -3.89
CA ASP A 549 16.71 1.88 -2.76
C ASP A 549 17.27 2.52 -1.49
N ASP A 550 18.30 3.36 -1.63
CA ASP A 550 18.82 4.20 -0.55
C ASP A 550 17.76 5.18 -0.03
N LEU A 551 17.10 5.91 -0.94
CA LEU A 551 16.04 6.85 -0.58
C LEU A 551 14.90 6.13 0.18
N PHE A 552 14.54 4.92 -0.24
CA PHE A 552 13.57 4.07 0.45
C PHE A 552 14.04 3.61 1.83
N ALA A 553 15.29 3.16 1.94
CA ALA A 553 15.87 2.73 3.20
C ALA A 553 15.91 3.87 4.24
N PHE A 554 15.98 5.13 3.81
CA PHE A 554 15.94 6.28 4.71
C PHE A 554 14.53 6.83 4.99
N THR A 555 13.59 6.72 4.04
CA THR A 555 12.24 7.31 4.18
C THR A 555 11.18 6.34 4.71
N VAL A 556 11.26 5.05 4.40
CA VAL A 556 10.25 4.05 4.76
C VAL A 556 10.76 3.19 5.92
N LYS A 557 9.89 2.86 6.88
CA LYS A 557 10.19 1.91 7.96
C LYS A 557 10.37 0.50 7.38
N MET A 558 11.58 0.18 6.96
CA MET A 558 11.97 -1.17 6.50
C MET A 558 12.75 -1.91 7.59
N PRO A 559 12.71 -3.26 7.63
CA PRO A 559 13.54 -4.06 8.51
C PRO A 559 15.03 -3.69 8.36
N TRP A 560 15.73 -3.60 9.48
CA TRP A 560 17.14 -3.19 9.51
C TRP A 560 18.04 -4.02 8.59
N LEU A 561 17.77 -5.33 8.48
CA LEU A 561 18.50 -6.23 7.58
C LEU A 561 18.38 -5.82 6.10
N HIS A 562 17.20 -5.37 5.67
CA HIS A 562 16.99 -4.89 4.30
C HIS A 562 17.73 -3.58 4.06
N ARG A 563 17.72 -2.66 5.03
CA ARG A 563 18.46 -1.38 4.95
C ARG A 563 19.97 -1.59 4.88
N LEU A 564 20.48 -2.57 5.63
CA LEU A 564 21.90 -2.94 5.57
C LEU A 564 22.24 -3.60 4.22
N ALA A 565 21.31 -4.37 3.65
CA ALA A 565 21.48 -5.01 2.35
C ALA A 565 21.47 -4.02 1.17
N THR A 566 20.67 -2.94 1.22
CA THR A 566 20.75 -1.88 0.21
C THR A 566 22.08 -1.11 0.35
N PHE A 567 22.39 -0.67 1.58
CA PHE A 567 23.62 0.08 1.87
C PHE A 567 24.90 -0.65 1.45
N ARG A 568 24.95 -1.99 1.55
CA ARG A 568 26.11 -2.78 1.12
C ARG A 568 26.31 -2.69 -0.40
N ASP A 569 25.24 -2.72 -1.18
CA ASP A 569 25.27 -2.75 -2.65
C ASP A 569 25.75 -1.39 -3.15
N ASP A 570 25.42 -0.31 -2.42
CA ASP A 570 25.89 1.05 -2.68
C ASP A 570 27.39 1.20 -2.39
N VAL A 571 27.88 0.69 -1.25
CA VAL A 571 29.32 0.71 -0.94
C VAL A 571 30.14 -0.01 -2.02
N ILE A 572 29.67 -1.17 -2.46
CA ILE A 572 30.32 -1.94 -3.54
C ILE A 572 30.27 -1.15 -4.84
N PHE A 573 29.13 -0.55 -5.16
CA PHE A 573 28.94 0.27 -6.36
C PHE A 573 29.86 1.51 -6.37
N PHE A 574 30.05 2.20 -5.25
CA PHE A 574 30.99 3.33 -5.14
C PHE A 574 32.46 2.89 -5.29
N ILE A 575 32.84 1.74 -4.70
CA ILE A 575 34.19 1.19 -4.90
C ILE A 575 34.40 0.83 -6.37
N TRP A 576 33.39 0.22 -7.01
CA TRP A 576 33.42 -0.10 -8.43
C TRP A 576 33.55 1.17 -9.29
N LEU A 577 32.81 2.24 -9.00
CA LEU A 577 32.94 3.54 -9.68
C LEU A 577 34.36 4.12 -9.54
N TYR A 578 34.93 4.07 -8.33
CA TYR A 578 36.30 4.50 -8.10
C TYR A 578 37.31 3.68 -8.91
N GLN A 579 37.11 2.36 -8.98
CA GLN A 579 37.94 1.49 -9.81
C GLN A 579 37.79 1.80 -11.30
N GLY A 580 36.58 2.07 -11.78
CA GLY A 580 36.30 2.47 -13.17
C GLY A 580 36.94 3.80 -13.54
N TRP A 581 37.04 4.73 -12.59
CA TRP A 581 37.78 5.98 -12.78
C TRP A 581 39.30 5.78 -12.80
N LYS A 582 39.83 4.87 -11.96
CA LYS A 582 41.28 4.67 -11.77
C LYS A 582 41.91 3.70 -12.77
N TYR A 583 41.17 2.71 -13.25
CA TYR A 583 41.66 1.61 -14.09
C TYR A 583 41.05 1.67 -15.49
N LYS A 584 41.72 1.11 -16.50
CA LYS A 584 41.20 1.11 -17.88
C LYS A 584 40.05 0.11 -18.04
N VAL A 585 39.06 0.46 -18.87
CA VAL A 585 37.96 -0.43 -19.24
C VAL A 585 38.47 -1.50 -20.21
N ASP A 586 38.26 -2.77 -19.87
CA ASP A 586 38.63 -3.93 -20.67
C ASP A 586 37.38 -4.55 -21.29
N TYR A 587 37.26 -4.38 -22.62
CA TYR A 587 36.14 -4.85 -23.43
C TYR A 587 36.20 -6.36 -23.70
N LYS A 588 37.37 -7.00 -23.55
CA LYS A 588 37.51 -8.45 -23.77
C LYS A 588 37.07 -9.28 -22.56
N ARG A 589 36.84 -8.63 -21.42
CA ARG A 589 36.53 -9.29 -20.17
C ARG A 589 35.03 -9.33 -19.95
N VAL A 590 34.54 -10.52 -19.64
CA VAL A 590 33.15 -10.74 -19.24
C VAL A 590 32.93 -10.09 -17.87
N ASN A 591 31.88 -9.29 -17.75
CA ASN A 591 31.47 -8.65 -16.51
C ASN A 591 30.76 -9.64 -15.57
N GLU A 592 30.45 -9.20 -14.35
CA GLU A 592 29.80 -9.98 -13.29
C GLU A 592 28.44 -10.60 -13.68
N PHE A 593 27.85 -10.16 -14.80
CA PHE A 593 26.59 -10.65 -15.35
C PHE A 593 26.76 -11.58 -16.57
N GLY A 594 28.00 -11.96 -16.91
CA GLY A 594 28.23 -12.81 -18.07
C GLY A 594 28.17 -12.08 -19.42
N GLN A 595 28.39 -10.75 -19.44
CA GLN A 595 28.36 -9.91 -20.65
C GLN A 595 29.76 -9.36 -20.96
N GLY A 596 30.24 -9.52 -22.20
CA GLY A 596 31.52 -8.94 -22.69
C GLY A 596 31.28 -7.72 -23.58
N GLY A 597 32.35 -7.04 -24.03
CA GLY A 597 32.24 -5.88 -24.92
C GLY A 597 31.72 -6.22 -26.33
N ASP A 598 32.00 -7.42 -26.84
CA ASP A 598 31.63 -7.82 -28.20
C ASP A 598 30.12 -8.09 -28.37
N SER A 599 29.34 -8.16 -27.29
CA SER A 599 27.87 -8.29 -27.38
C SER A 599 27.15 -7.00 -27.78
N ASP A 600 27.85 -5.86 -27.74
CA ASP A 600 27.29 -4.55 -28.14
C ASP A 600 27.32 -4.37 -29.68
N GLU A 601 28.25 -5.00 -30.42
CA GLU A 601 28.33 -4.89 -31.89
C GLU A 601 27.18 -5.60 -32.62
N GLU A 602 26.59 -6.64 -32.02
CA GLU A 602 25.38 -7.29 -32.55
C GLU A 602 24.09 -6.48 -32.29
N GLU A 603 24.13 -5.46 -31.42
CA GLU A 603 22.96 -4.62 -31.11
C GLU A 603 22.79 -3.41 -32.07
N GLU A 604 23.81 -3.08 -32.88
CA GLU A 604 23.79 -1.93 -33.81
C GLU A 604 23.58 -2.31 -35.29
N GLU A 605 22.80 -3.35 -35.63
CA GLU A 605 22.24 -3.42 -36.99
C GLU A 605 21.06 -2.44 -37.12
N PRO A 606 21.13 -1.40 -37.98
CA PRO A 606 20.03 -0.47 -38.16
C PRO A 606 18.85 -1.16 -38.84
N THR A 607 17.67 -1.00 -38.26
CA THR A 607 16.39 -1.37 -38.90
C THR A 607 16.25 -0.71 -40.27
N PRO A 608 15.67 -1.36 -41.31
CA PRO A 608 15.64 -0.85 -42.70
C PRO A 608 14.85 0.45 -42.93
N ALA A 609 14.31 1.08 -41.89
CA ALA A 609 13.47 2.27 -41.99
C ALA A 609 14.26 3.59 -42.11
N ASP A 610 15.56 3.62 -41.77
CA ASP A 610 16.38 4.85 -41.87
C ASP A 610 17.23 4.96 -43.15
N ALA A 611 17.30 3.89 -43.97
CA ALA A 611 18.03 3.92 -45.24
C ALA A 611 17.31 4.72 -46.35
N SER A 612 16.03 5.06 -46.17
CA SER A 612 15.25 5.82 -47.17
C SER A 612 15.35 7.34 -47.01
N LYS A 613 15.77 7.85 -45.85
CA LYS A 613 15.94 9.30 -45.62
C LYS A 613 17.35 9.83 -45.94
N ALA A 614 18.35 8.96 -46.05
CA ALA A 614 19.72 9.37 -46.39
C ALA A 614 20.01 9.45 -47.91
N LYS A 615 19.08 9.03 -48.78
CA LYS A 615 19.26 9.03 -50.24
C LYS A 615 18.76 10.28 -50.98
N GLU A 616 18.02 11.17 -50.34
CA GLU A 616 17.55 12.43 -50.98
C GLU A 616 18.46 13.64 -50.74
N SER A 617 19.42 13.59 -49.80
CA SER A 617 20.27 14.74 -49.46
C SER A 617 21.69 14.70 -50.04
N ALA A 618 21.99 13.77 -50.95
CA ALA A 618 23.34 13.60 -51.52
C ALA A 618 23.41 13.75 -53.05
N SER A 619 22.49 14.49 -53.67
CA SER A 619 22.51 14.81 -55.11
C SER A 619 22.56 16.34 -55.35
N SER A 620 23.63 17.00 -54.91
CA SER A 620 24.04 18.30 -55.48
C SER A 620 25.43 18.75 -55.00
N SER A 621 26.50 18.09 -55.44
CA SER A 621 27.83 18.73 -55.49
C SER A 621 28.86 17.87 -56.23
N GLY A 622 29.31 18.35 -57.40
CA GLY A 622 30.69 18.12 -57.87
C GLY A 622 30.91 17.52 -59.26
N LYS A 623 31.06 18.39 -60.29
CA LYS A 623 31.96 18.36 -61.47
C LYS A 623 31.33 19.20 -62.59
N ASP A 624 31.98 20.03 -63.39
CA ASP A 624 33.38 20.29 -63.78
C ASP A 624 33.44 21.79 -64.19
N GLY A 625 34.53 22.53 -64.04
CA GLY A 625 35.61 22.56 -65.02
C GLY A 625 35.47 23.71 -66.05
N SER A 626 36.18 24.81 -65.79
CA SER A 626 36.74 25.78 -66.77
C SER A 626 35.83 26.47 -67.82
N LYS A 627 35.68 27.79 -67.72
CA LYS A 627 36.31 28.81 -68.61
C LYS A 627 35.60 30.16 -68.46
N GLN A 628 36.39 31.15 -68.06
CA GLN A 628 36.55 32.44 -68.74
C GLN A 628 35.27 33.15 -69.21
N THR A 629 34.89 34.25 -68.56
CA THR A 629 34.61 35.52 -69.25
C THR A 629 34.62 36.71 -68.29
N THR A 630 35.46 37.65 -68.66
CA THR A 630 35.55 39.02 -68.18
C THR A 630 34.24 39.82 -68.34
N ARG A 631 34.13 40.84 -67.46
CA ARG A 631 33.65 42.22 -67.73
C ARG A 631 32.22 42.58 -67.29
N LYS A 632 32.20 43.23 -66.11
CA LYS A 632 31.67 44.57 -65.77
C LYS A 632 30.28 45.01 -66.26
N ARG A 633 29.59 45.63 -65.29
CA ARG A 633 28.47 46.60 -65.36
C ARG A 633 27.12 45.96 -65.70
N LYS A 634 26.04 46.30 -65.01
CA LYS A 634 25.67 47.60 -64.43
C LYS A 634 24.87 47.40 -63.16
#